data_AF-A0A9X4M5U3-F1
#
_entry.id   AF-A0A9X4M5U3-F1
#
_cell.length_a   1.000
_cell.length_b   1.000
_cell.length_c   1.000
_cell.angle_alpha   90.00
_cell.angle_beta   90.00
_cell.angle_gamma   90.00
#
_symmetry.space_group_name_H-M   'P 1'
#
loop_
_entity.id
_entity.type
_entity.pdbx_description
1 polymer ?
#
loop_
_entity_poly.entity_id
_entity_poly.type
_entity_poly.pdbx_seq_one_letter_code
_entity_poly.pdbx_strand_id
1 'polypeptide(L)'
;MTDLHTFVTAPSLPVAGLLVGEPADADAVGYLLPRWSTVGRSVRGTKMRTVPAVFDEFAAAFQFPYYFGENKDAFDECMRDLDEFVGAADGYLVVVRDAPALLSAEPDELSWFVDAMAFYADHWRGIGPAGGAAGQVPRPFRVVLQATAQESGELTARWSRAGGTLTPVTSPGA
;
A
#
# COMPACT_ATOMS: atom_id res chain seq x y z
N MET A 1 13.45 -14.52 2.85
CA MET A 1 13.20 -13.20 2.23
C MET A 1 12.50 -13.44 0.91
N THR A 2 11.46 -12.66 0.62
CA THR A 2 10.68 -12.77 -0.62
C THR A 2 11.16 -11.69 -1.59
N ASP A 3 11.42 -12.03 -2.85
CA ASP A 3 11.74 -11.00 -3.84
C ASP A 3 10.51 -10.14 -4.16
N LEU A 4 10.73 -8.91 -4.58
CA LEU A 4 9.66 -7.94 -4.81
C LEU A 4 8.63 -8.41 -5.85
N HIS A 5 9.06 -9.08 -6.93
CA HIS A 5 8.13 -9.54 -7.97
C HIS A 5 7.19 -10.62 -7.41
N THR A 6 7.75 -11.61 -6.70
CA THR A 6 6.95 -12.63 -6.00
C THR A 6 6.01 -12.00 -4.98
N PHE A 7 6.46 -11.00 -4.22
CA PHE A 7 5.61 -10.30 -3.26
C PHE A 7 4.42 -9.58 -3.93
N VAL A 8 4.69 -8.85 -5.02
CA VAL A 8 3.69 -8.08 -5.76
C VAL A 8 2.63 -8.99 -6.39
N THR A 9 3.03 -10.16 -6.89
CA THR A 9 2.16 -11.03 -7.69
C THR A 9 1.48 -12.14 -6.88
N ALA A 10 2.07 -12.63 -5.77
CA ALA A 10 1.56 -13.80 -5.07
C ALA A 10 0.34 -13.49 -4.17
N PRO A 11 -0.87 -14.03 -4.45
CA PRO A 11 -2.11 -13.68 -3.76
C PRO A 11 -2.24 -14.28 -2.34
N SER A 12 -1.36 -15.19 -1.93
CA SER A 12 -1.39 -15.80 -0.59
C SER A 12 -0.60 -15.03 0.46
N LEU A 13 0.20 -14.04 0.06
CA LEU A 13 1.01 -13.25 0.99
C LEU A 13 0.16 -12.17 1.67
N PRO A 14 0.55 -11.78 2.90
CA PRO A 14 0.06 -10.56 3.54
C PRO A 14 0.10 -9.36 2.58
N VAL A 15 -0.88 -8.46 2.70
CA VAL A 15 -0.96 -7.26 1.84
C VAL A 15 0.29 -6.38 1.96
N ALA A 16 0.91 -6.36 3.14
CA ALA A 16 2.03 -5.48 3.45
C ALA A 16 3.37 -6.21 3.47
N GLY A 17 4.37 -5.58 2.84
CA GLY A 17 5.76 -6.01 2.80
C GLY A 17 6.66 -5.00 3.49
N LEU A 18 7.72 -5.47 4.14
CA LEU A 18 8.76 -4.64 4.72
C LEU A 18 9.98 -4.63 3.80
N LEU A 19 10.35 -3.46 3.28
CA LEU A 19 11.59 -3.24 2.56
C LEU A 19 12.58 -2.56 3.50
N VAL A 20 13.61 -3.28 3.93
CA VAL A 20 14.70 -2.71 4.73
C VAL A 20 15.73 -2.10 3.80
N GLY A 21 15.92 -0.78 3.88
CA GLY A 21 16.81 -0.03 2.99
C GLY A 21 16.64 1.48 3.19
N GLU A 22 17.28 2.26 2.32
CA GLU A 22 17.16 3.71 2.29
C GLU A 22 15.94 4.15 1.45
N PRO A 23 15.43 5.38 1.62
CA PRO A 23 14.31 5.88 0.83
C PRO A 23 14.53 5.82 -0.69
N ALA A 24 15.78 5.88 -1.15
CA ALA A 24 16.15 5.73 -2.56
C ALA A 24 15.88 4.31 -3.11
N ASP A 25 16.00 3.28 -2.26
CA ASP A 25 15.71 1.89 -2.66
C ASP A 25 14.21 1.70 -2.93
N ALA A 26 13.36 2.43 -2.19
CA ALA A 26 11.92 2.45 -2.43
C ALA A 26 11.54 3.25 -3.69
N ASP A 27 12.26 4.33 -4.01
CA ASP A 27 12.07 5.01 -5.30
C ASP A 27 12.42 4.08 -6.48
N ALA A 28 13.40 3.19 -6.30
CA ALA A 28 13.79 2.21 -7.32
C ALA A 28 12.67 1.20 -7.67
N VAL A 29 11.80 0.89 -6.71
CA VAL A 29 10.63 0.00 -6.92
C VAL A 29 9.72 0.55 -8.01
N GLY A 30 9.47 1.85 -8.02
CA GLY A 30 8.58 2.49 -8.99
C GLY A 30 9.00 2.27 -10.45
N TYR A 31 10.31 2.19 -10.74
CA TYR A 31 10.83 1.97 -12.10
C TYR A 31 10.58 0.56 -12.64
N LEU A 32 10.19 -0.39 -11.80
CA LEU A 32 10.05 -1.79 -12.19
C LEU A 32 8.61 -2.20 -12.46
N LEU A 33 7.65 -1.46 -11.91
CA LEU A 33 6.22 -1.78 -12.00
C LEU A 33 5.65 -1.79 -13.42
N PRO A 34 6.06 -0.88 -14.34
CA PRO A 34 5.60 -0.96 -15.73
C PRO A 34 5.97 -2.28 -16.43
N ARG A 35 6.99 -3.00 -15.96
CA ARG A 35 7.39 -4.31 -16.51
C ARG A 35 6.43 -5.44 -16.12
N TRP A 36 5.58 -5.22 -15.13
CA TRP A 36 4.66 -6.22 -14.56
C TRP A 36 3.20 -5.85 -14.79
N SER A 37 2.92 -4.91 -15.70
CA SER A 37 1.57 -4.35 -15.93
C SER A 37 0.90 -3.89 -14.62
N THR A 38 1.71 -3.52 -13.62
CA THR A 38 1.27 -3.11 -12.30
C THR A 38 1.38 -1.59 -12.23
N VAL A 39 0.30 -0.94 -11.80
CA VAL A 39 0.35 0.49 -11.51
C VAL A 39 0.82 0.65 -10.07
N GLY A 40 1.86 1.44 -9.83
CA GLY A 40 2.17 1.82 -8.46
C GLY A 40 2.50 3.28 -8.27
N ARG A 41 2.39 3.68 -7.01
CA ARG A 41 2.58 5.05 -6.55
C ARG A 41 3.42 5.05 -5.28
N SER A 42 4.34 5.99 -5.20
CA SER A 42 5.10 6.24 -3.98
C SER A 42 4.46 7.38 -3.18
N VAL A 43 4.38 7.17 -1.87
CA VAL A 43 3.88 8.14 -0.89
C VAL A 43 4.91 8.26 0.24
N ARG A 44 4.93 9.40 0.93
CA ARG A 44 5.93 9.71 1.96
C ARG A 44 5.33 9.64 3.35
N GLY A 45 5.78 8.70 4.17
CA GLY A 45 5.36 8.56 5.56
C GLY A 45 5.57 9.83 6.38
N THR A 46 6.63 10.59 6.10
CA THR A 46 6.88 11.90 6.72
C THR A 46 5.82 12.95 6.41
N LYS A 47 5.03 12.77 5.35
CA LYS A 47 3.88 13.58 4.96
C LYS A 47 2.54 13.00 5.37
N MET A 48 2.51 11.85 6.06
CA MET A 48 1.30 11.11 6.43
C MET A 48 1.25 10.84 7.93
N ARG A 49 1.61 11.83 8.76
CA ARG A 49 1.70 11.66 10.22
C ARG A 49 0.32 11.61 10.92
N THR A 50 -0.74 12.05 10.24
CA THR A 50 -2.14 12.07 10.67
C THR A 50 -3.04 11.52 9.55
N VAL A 51 -4.27 11.13 9.87
CA VAL A 51 -5.25 10.61 8.91
C VAL A 51 -5.57 11.59 7.78
N PRO A 52 -5.84 12.90 8.02
CA PRO A 52 -6.01 13.85 6.93
C PRO A 52 -4.79 13.92 6.01
N ALA A 53 -3.59 13.82 6.56
CA ALA A 53 -2.36 13.86 5.78
C ALA A 53 -2.13 12.57 4.97
N VAL A 54 -2.66 11.42 5.42
CA VAL A 54 -2.76 10.20 4.59
C VAL A 54 -3.65 10.46 3.39
N PHE A 55 -4.82 11.08 3.58
CA PHE A 55 -5.74 11.40 2.50
C PHE A 55 -5.08 12.31 1.46
N ASP A 56 -4.44 13.41 1.89
CA ASP A 56 -3.76 14.35 1.01
C ASP A 56 -2.67 13.68 0.16
N GLU A 57 -1.80 12.90 0.79
CA GLU A 57 -0.66 12.28 0.10
C GLU A 57 -1.11 11.20 -0.89
N PHE A 58 -2.13 10.39 -0.53
CA PHE A 58 -2.69 9.39 -1.44
C PHE A 58 -3.48 10.04 -2.57
N ALA A 59 -4.31 11.04 -2.28
CA ALA A 59 -5.05 11.78 -3.30
C ALA A 59 -4.10 12.42 -4.32
N ALA A 60 -3.00 13.00 -3.85
CA ALA A 60 -1.95 13.53 -4.72
C ALA A 60 -1.24 12.43 -5.51
N ALA A 61 -0.90 11.29 -4.91
CA ALA A 61 -0.16 10.24 -5.62
C ALA A 61 -1.02 9.50 -6.65
N PHE A 62 -2.26 9.17 -6.30
CA PHE A 62 -3.21 8.45 -7.15
C PHE A 62 -4.07 9.36 -8.01
N GLN A 63 -3.92 10.68 -7.89
CA GLN A 63 -4.72 11.66 -8.64
C GLN A 63 -6.23 11.43 -8.44
N PHE A 64 -6.64 11.32 -7.17
CA PHE A 64 -8.05 11.21 -6.80
C PHE A 64 -8.86 12.37 -7.40
N PRO A 65 -10.18 12.16 -7.63
CA PRO A 65 -11.00 13.12 -8.34
C PRO A 65 -11.10 14.45 -7.58
N TYR A 66 -11.36 15.55 -8.30
CA TYR A 66 -11.46 16.90 -7.72
C TYR A 66 -12.55 17.04 -6.64
N TYR A 67 -13.49 16.11 -6.58
CA TYR A 67 -14.59 16.04 -5.62
C TYR A 67 -14.31 15.08 -4.45
N PHE A 68 -13.07 14.62 -4.27
CA PHE A 68 -12.68 13.75 -3.16
C PHE A 68 -13.09 14.34 -1.80
N GLY A 69 -13.79 13.54 -1.00
CA GLY A 69 -14.49 14.01 0.21
C GLY A 69 -13.65 14.08 1.49
N GLU A 70 -12.35 13.80 1.43
CA GLU A 70 -11.39 13.93 2.56
C GLU A 70 -11.82 13.21 3.86
N ASN A 71 -12.44 12.05 3.72
CA ASN A 71 -12.85 11.19 4.83
C ASN A 71 -12.61 9.71 4.51
N LYS A 72 -12.74 8.84 5.51
CA LYS A 72 -12.44 7.40 5.38
C LYS A 72 -13.33 6.71 4.35
N ASP A 73 -14.62 7.06 4.28
CA ASP A 73 -15.55 6.46 3.32
C ASP A 73 -15.18 6.86 1.87
N ALA A 74 -14.89 8.15 1.65
CA ALA A 74 -14.42 8.64 0.35
C ALA A 74 -13.07 8.04 -0.06
N PHE A 75 -12.20 7.78 0.92
CA PHE A 75 -10.90 7.12 0.72
C PHE A 75 -11.11 5.65 0.30
N ASP A 76 -12.00 4.94 0.98
CA ASP A 76 -12.37 3.56 0.66
C ASP A 76 -12.99 3.42 -0.75
N GLU A 77 -13.81 4.39 -1.17
CA GLU A 77 -14.34 4.44 -2.54
C GLU A 77 -13.19 4.62 -3.54
N CYS A 78 -12.37 5.66 -3.37
CA CYS A 78 -11.31 5.96 -4.33
C CYS A 78 -10.28 4.82 -4.47
N MET A 79 -9.95 4.13 -3.37
CA MET A 79 -9.01 3.01 -3.36
C MET A 79 -9.55 1.71 -3.98
N ARG A 80 -10.88 1.56 -4.04
CA ARG A 80 -11.55 0.45 -4.74
C ARG A 80 -11.79 0.73 -6.21
N ASP A 81 -11.83 2.00 -6.60
CA ASP A 81 -12.06 2.44 -7.99
C ASP A 81 -10.78 2.98 -8.67
N LEU A 82 -9.60 2.48 -8.26
CA LEU A 82 -8.30 2.93 -8.81
C LEU A 82 -8.18 2.81 -10.33
N ASP A 83 -8.85 1.85 -10.99
CA ASP A 83 -8.83 1.77 -12.45
C ASP A 83 -9.50 2.96 -13.13
N GLU A 84 -10.42 3.66 -12.45
CA GLU A 84 -11.03 4.87 -12.97
C GLU A 84 -10.08 6.07 -12.95
N PHE A 85 -9.17 6.14 -11.97
CA PHE A 85 -8.28 7.30 -11.76
C PHE A 85 -6.88 7.11 -12.33
N VAL A 86 -6.29 5.93 -12.14
CA VAL A 86 -4.91 5.63 -12.56
C VAL A 86 -4.82 4.64 -13.71
N GLY A 87 -5.96 4.16 -14.21
CA GLY A 87 -6.08 3.26 -15.35
C GLY A 87 -6.07 1.77 -14.96
N ALA A 88 -6.70 0.94 -15.80
CA ALA A 88 -6.73 -0.50 -15.61
C ALA A 88 -5.33 -1.12 -15.63
N ALA A 89 -5.07 -2.01 -14.67
CA ALA A 89 -3.79 -2.68 -14.47
C ALA A 89 -4.00 -4.14 -14.04
N ASP A 90 -2.96 -4.96 -14.17
CA ASP A 90 -2.97 -6.34 -13.65
C ASP A 90 -2.83 -6.38 -12.13
N GLY A 91 -2.41 -5.27 -11.51
CA GLY A 91 -2.33 -5.07 -10.07
C GLY A 91 -1.97 -3.64 -9.67
N TYR A 92 -2.07 -3.36 -8.38
CA TYR A 92 -1.76 -2.06 -7.79
C TYR A 92 -0.76 -2.19 -6.64
N LEU A 93 0.17 -1.23 -6.55
CA LEU A 93 1.17 -1.18 -5.48
C LEU A 93 1.30 0.24 -4.89
N VAL A 94 1.19 0.33 -3.57
CA VAL A 94 1.59 1.53 -2.82
C VAL A 94 2.99 1.31 -2.24
N VAL A 95 3.89 2.26 -2.42
CA VAL A 95 5.23 2.26 -1.78
C VAL A 95 5.29 3.41 -0.78
N VAL A 96 5.24 3.08 0.51
CA VAL A 96 5.38 4.04 1.60
C VAL A 96 6.85 4.18 1.97
N ARG A 97 7.44 5.33 1.66
CA ARG A 97 8.80 5.70 2.12
C ARG A 97 8.77 6.27 3.51
N ASP A 98 9.85 6.10 4.27
CA ASP A 98 9.93 6.56 5.66
C ASP A 98 8.70 6.10 6.47
N ALA A 99 8.30 4.83 6.28
CA ALA A 99 7.09 4.27 6.88
C ALA A 99 7.03 4.36 8.42
N PRO A 100 8.15 4.43 9.18
CA PRO A 100 8.09 4.73 10.60
C PRO A 100 7.35 6.04 10.94
N ALA A 101 7.29 7.02 10.02
CA ALA A 101 6.56 8.27 10.26
C ALA A 101 5.05 8.18 10.01
N LEU A 102 4.57 7.17 9.27
CA LEU A 102 3.15 6.96 8.97
C LEU A 102 2.32 6.88 10.26
N LEU A 103 1.32 7.76 10.37
CA LEU A 103 0.41 7.89 11.52
C LEU A 103 1.13 8.05 12.87
N SER A 104 2.37 8.55 12.87
CA SER A 104 3.15 8.75 14.10
C SER A 104 2.58 9.79 15.06
N ALA A 105 1.71 10.70 14.59
CA ALA A 105 1.00 11.66 15.44
C ALA A 105 -0.38 11.16 15.89
N GLU A 106 -0.90 10.09 15.27
CA GLU A 106 -2.20 9.47 15.56
C GLU A 106 -2.05 7.93 15.58
N PRO A 107 -1.25 7.37 16.51
CA PRO A 107 -0.86 5.96 16.47
C PRO A 107 -2.04 4.98 16.58
N ASP A 108 -3.14 5.39 17.23
CA ASP A 108 -4.34 4.57 17.38
C ASP A 108 -5.09 4.38 16.05
N GLU A 109 -4.86 5.25 15.07
CA GLU A 109 -5.45 5.17 13.72
C GLU A 109 -4.70 4.19 12.81
N LEU A 110 -3.55 3.66 13.23
CA LEU A 110 -2.79 2.72 12.41
C LEU A 110 -3.55 1.41 12.19
N SER A 111 -4.34 0.95 13.17
CA SER A 111 -5.19 -0.25 13.01
C SER A 111 -6.20 -0.07 11.88
N TRP A 112 -6.85 1.10 11.81
CA TRP A 112 -7.73 1.42 10.69
C TRP A 112 -6.98 1.35 9.35
N PHE A 113 -5.79 1.94 9.25
CA PHE A 113 -5.03 1.91 8.00
C PHE A 113 -4.64 0.49 7.59
N VAL A 114 -4.20 -0.34 8.55
CA VAL A 114 -3.87 -1.76 8.32
C VAL A 114 -5.08 -2.51 7.79
N ASP A 115 -6.23 -2.36 8.44
CA ASP A 115 -7.49 -3.02 8.05
C ASP A 115 -7.94 -2.55 6.67
N ALA A 116 -7.86 -1.24 6.38
CA ALA A 116 -8.21 -0.67 5.08
C ALA A 116 -7.36 -1.26 3.94
N MET A 117 -6.04 -1.35 4.11
CA MET A 117 -5.17 -1.95 3.09
C MET A 117 -5.52 -3.42 2.84
N ALA A 118 -5.79 -4.19 3.90
CA ALA A 118 -6.21 -5.59 3.78
C ALA A 118 -7.57 -5.71 3.06
N PHE A 119 -8.53 -4.86 3.43
CA PHE A 119 -9.83 -4.77 2.78
C PHE A 119 -9.71 -4.47 1.28
N TYR A 120 -8.85 -3.55 0.86
CA TYR A 120 -8.62 -3.29 -0.56
C TYR A 120 -7.96 -4.47 -1.28
N ALA A 121 -7.03 -5.18 -0.62
CA ALA A 121 -6.45 -6.39 -1.17
C ALA A 121 -7.50 -7.48 -1.44
N ASP A 122 -8.45 -7.64 -0.55
CA ASP A 122 -9.56 -8.59 -0.74
C ASP A 122 -10.52 -8.11 -1.83
N HIS A 123 -10.87 -6.82 -1.85
CA HIS A 123 -11.69 -6.22 -2.90
C HIS A 123 -11.11 -6.49 -4.31
N TRP A 124 -9.84 -6.17 -4.53
CA TRP A 124 -9.20 -6.36 -5.84
C TRP A 124 -9.02 -7.84 -6.22
N ARG A 125 -8.97 -8.75 -5.24
CA ARG A 125 -9.03 -10.20 -5.47
C ARG A 125 -10.44 -10.73 -5.75
N GLY A 126 -11.47 -9.90 -5.64
CA GLY A 126 -12.88 -10.29 -5.77
C GLY A 126 -13.43 -11.04 -4.55
N ILE A 127 -12.81 -10.86 -3.38
CA ILE A 127 -13.21 -11.48 -2.10
C ILE A 127 -14.08 -10.47 -1.34
N GLY A 128 -15.31 -10.85 -0.98
CA GLY A 128 -16.23 -10.01 -0.20
C GLY A 128 -17.70 -10.43 -0.35
N PRO A 129 -18.64 -9.81 0.40
CA PRO A 129 -20.05 -10.21 0.44
C PRO A 129 -20.76 -10.08 -0.92
N ALA A 130 -20.34 -9.11 -1.74
CA ALA A 130 -20.86 -8.94 -3.09
C ALA A 130 -20.20 -9.88 -4.12
N GLY A 131 -19.09 -10.54 -3.76
CA GLY A 131 -18.16 -11.14 -4.71
C GLY A 131 -17.57 -10.10 -5.68
N GLY A 132 -16.54 -10.48 -6.43
CA GLY A 132 -16.17 -9.72 -7.62
C GLY A 132 -17.32 -9.75 -8.64
N ALA A 133 -17.46 -8.68 -9.43
CA ALA A 133 -18.42 -8.68 -10.54
C ALA A 133 -18.17 -9.90 -11.45
N ALA A 134 -19.23 -10.47 -12.04
CA ALA A 134 -19.08 -11.63 -12.91
C ALA A 134 -18.07 -11.34 -14.04
N GLY A 135 -16.94 -12.06 -14.06
CA GLY A 135 -15.85 -11.85 -15.02
C GLY A 135 -14.72 -10.92 -14.55
N GLN A 136 -14.77 -10.40 -13.31
CA GLN A 136 -13.66 -9.66 -12.71
C GLN A 136 -12.47 -10.60 -12.52
N VAL A 137 -11.36 -10.29 -13.17
CA VAL A 137 -10.09 -11.00 -12.98
C VAL A 137 -9.49 -10.54 -11.66
N PRO A 138 -9.12 -11.45 -10.74
CA PRO A 138 -8.45 -11.08 -9.49
C PRO A 138 -7.15 -10.32 -9.76
N ARG A 139 -7.02 -9.14 -9.16
CA ARG A 139 -5.84 -8.27 -9.24
C ARG A 139 -5.15 -8.18 -7.87
N PRO A 140 -3.83 -8.31 -7.77
CA PRO A 140 -3.12 -8.03 -6.53
C PRO A 140 -3.19 -6.54 -6.20
N PHE A 141 -3.50 -6.21 -4.95
CA PHE A 141 -3.22 -4.90 -4.34
C PHE A 141 -2.23 -5.11 -3.19
N ARG A 142 -1.14 -4.34 -3.16
CA ARG A 142 -0.05 -4.49 -2.20
C ARG A 142 0.42 -3.16 -1.64
N VAL A 143 1.04 -3.22 -0.47
CA VAL A 143 1.75 -2.09 0.15
C VAL A 143 3.16 -2.53 0.52
N VAL A 144 4.16 -1.75 0.12
CA VAL A 144 5.53 -1.89 0.60
C VAL A 144 5.81 -0.75 1.58
N LEU A 145 6.24 -1.09 2.78
CA LEU A 145 6.68 -0.16 3.81
C LEU A 145 8.20 -0.17 3.83
N GLN A 146 8.82 0.95 3.47
CA GLN A 146 10.27 1.10 3.58
C GLN A 146 10.65 1.68 4.94
N ALA A 147 11.67 1.09 5.54
CA ALA A 147 12.34 1.59 6.75
C ALA A 147 13.84 1.29 6.71
N THR A 148 14.62 2.08 7.44
CA THR A 148 16.04 1.77 7.65
C THR A 148 16.21 0.50 8.50
N ALA A 149 17.41 -0.09 8.50
CA ALA A 149 17.72 -1.25 9.33
C ALA A 149 17.45 -0.98 10.82
N GLN A 150 17.77 0.23 11.27
CA GLN A 150 17.61 0.71 12.65
C GLN A 150 16.14 0.82 13.06
N GLU A 151 15.26 1.20 12.13
CA GLU A 151 13.85 1.46 12.42
C GLU A 151 12.94 0.24 12.12
N SER A 152 13.42 -0.71 11.31
CA SER A 152 12.66 -1.89 10.86
C SER A 152 12.00 -2.69 11.98
N GLY A 153 12.67 -2.82 13.13
CA GLY A 153 12.15 -3.54 14.30
C GLY A 153 10.94 -2.85 14.93
N GLU A 154 11.03 -1.54 15.17
CA GLU A 154 9.91 -0.77 15.73
C GLU A 154 8.73 -0.70 14.77
N LEU A 155 9.00 -0.49 13.46
CA LEU A 155 7.95 -0.52 12.45
C LEU A 155 7.21 -1.86 12.44
N THR A 156 7.94 -2.97 12.50
CA THR A 156 7.35 -4.32 12.55
C THR A 156 6.49 -4.51 13.78
N ALA A 157 6.99 -4.10 14.96
CA ALA A 157 6.24 -4.19 16.20
C ALA A 157 4.98 -3.32 16.19
N ARG A 158 5.04 -2.10 15.66
CA ARG A 158 3.90 -1.19 15.56
C ARG A 158 2.85 -1.71 14.59
N TRP A 159 3.26 -2.22 13.43
CA TRP A 159 2.36 -2.84 12.44
C TRP A 159 1.67 -4.09 12.99
N SER A 160 2.42 -4.92 13.72
CA SER A 160 1.86 -6.13 14.37
C SER A 160 0.85 -5.79 15.48
N ARG A 161 1.14 -4.79 16.32
CA ARG A 161 0.17 -4.31 17.33
C ARG A 161 -1.11 -3.75 16.71
N ALA A 162 -1.01 -3.16 15.52
CA ALA A 162 -2.14 -2.69 14.74
C ALA A 162 -2.92 -3.82 14.03
N GLY A 163 -2.55 -5.10 14.22
CA GLY A 163 -3.24 -6.26 13.66
C GLY A 163 -2.66 -6.77 12.34
N GLY A 164 -1.63 -6.11 11.80
CA GLY A 164 -1.06 -6.43 10.50
C GLY A 164 0.07 -7.45 10.56
N THR A 165 0.37 -8.08 9.43
CA THR A 165 1.57 -8.92 9.24
C THR A 165 2.43 -8.35 8.13
N LEU A 166 3.75 -8.30 8.33
CA LEU A 166 4.71 -7.86 7.31
C LEU A 166 5.45 -9.06 6.72
N THR A 167 5.53 -9.09 5.39
CA THR A 167 6.42 -10.00 4.67
C THR A 167 7.75 -9.31 4.44
N PRO A 168 8.91 -9.84 4.86
CA PRO A 168 10.19 -9.26 4.48
C PRO A 168 10.42 -9.34 2.96
N VAL A 169 10.65 -8.19 2.33
CA VAL A 169 10.84 -8.02 0.88
C VAL A 169 12.26 -7.53 0.60
N THR A 170 12.91 -8.08 -0.42
CA THR A 170 14.21 -7.58 -0.91
C THR A 170 14.03 -6.59 -2.05
N SER A 171 14.90 -5.58 -2.10
CA SER A 171 15.01 -4.72 -3.26
C SER A 171 15.49 -5.55 -4.47
N PRO A 172 14.95 -5.30 -5.66
CA PRO A 172 15.45 -5.88 -6.89
C PRO A 172 16.87 -5.37 -7.18
N GLY A 173 17.85 -6.26 -7.11
CA GLY A 173 19.27 -5.95 -7.31
C GLY A 173 20.14 -6.00 -6.05
N ALA A 174 19.58 -6.39 -4.90
CA ALA A 174 20.35 -6.79 -3.71
C ALA A 174 20.83 -8.25 -3.80
#